data_AF-A0A255DWY6-F1
#
_entry.id   AF-A0A255DWY6-F1
#
_cell.length_a   1.000
_cell.length_b   1.000
_cell.length_c   1.000
_cell.angle_alpha   90.00
_cell.angle_beta   90.00
_cell.angle_gamma   90.00
#
_symmetry.space_group_name_H-M   'P 1'
#
loop_
_entity.id
_entity.type
_entity.pdbx_description
1 polymer ?
#
loop_
_entity_poly.entity_id
_entity_poly.type
_entity_poly.pdbx_seq_one_letter_code
_entity_poly.pdbx_strand_id
1 'polypeptide(L)'
;MARQVFIERLRKDPIERLDYTFPWGGFLAPIDDHIVDAEMLIEGDPQLQVWLSQFSEFDATVGISGGTLGAKPAVSCVITTSAGRVFKRSIQVAIIKR
;
A
#
# COMPACT_ATOMS: atom_id res chain seq x y z
N MET A 1 -2.71 2.61 21.76
CA MET A 1 -1.92 2.63 20.51
C MET A 1 -2.60 1.70 19.51
N ALA A 2 -3.01 2.20 18.34
CA ALA A 2 -3.58 1.35 17.29
C ALA A 2 -2.48 0.40 16.77
N ARG A 3 -2.73 -0.91 16.82
CA ARG A 3 -1.81 -1.92 16.27
C ARG A 3 -2.05 -2.02 14.78
N GLN A 4 -1.08 -1.57 13.98
CA GLN A 4 -1.11 -1.75 12.53
C GLN A 4 -1.01 -3.25 12.21
N VAL A 5 -2.03 -3.76 11.52
CA VAL A 5 -2.07 -5.16 11.06
C VAL A 5 -1.53 -5.19 9.65
N PHE A 6 -0.42 -5.92 9.47
CA PHE A 6 0.17 -6.14 8.15
C PHE A 6 -0.52 -7.31 7.48
N ILE A 7 -1.00 -7.07 6.26
CA ILE A 7 -1.71 -8.08 5.48
C ILE A 7 -0.72 -9.04 4.83
N GLU A 8 0.41 -8.50 4.34
CA GLU A 8 1.43 -9.26 3.65
C GLU A 8 2.86 -8.78 3.97
N ARG A 9 3.82 -9.69 3.81
CA ARG A 9 5.26 -9.41 3.90
C ARG A 9 5.91 -9.67 2.55
N LEU A 10 6.39 -8.62 1.92
CA LEU A 10 6.95 -8.65 0.57
C LEU A 10 8.45 -8.39 0.62
N ARG A 11 9.16 -8.75 -0.45
CA ARG A 11 10.62 -8.58 -0.58
C ARG A 11 10.92 -7.78 -1.83
N LYS A 12 11.86 -6.85 -1.72
CA LYS A 12 12.24 -5.95 -2.80
C LYS A 12 13.74 -5.64 -2.75
N ASP A 13 14.38 -5.54 -3.90
CA ASP A 13 15.71 -4.94 -4.00
C ASP A 13 15.63 -3.41 -4.19
N PRO A 14 16.52 -2.63 -3.55
CA PRO A 14 16.58 -1.18 -3.73
C PRO A 14 16.55 -0.70 -5.18
N ILE A 15 17.20 -1.41 -6.11
CA ILE A 15 17.31 -0.96 -7.50
C ILE A 15 16.02 -1.11 -8.31
N GLU A 16 15.06 -1.86 -7.77
CA GLU A 16 13.91 -2.29 -8.54
C GLU A 16 12.79 -1.25 -8.54
N ARG A 17 11.84 -1.41 -9.45
CA ARG A 17 10.56 -0.73 -9.40
C ARG A 17 9.50 -1.81 -9.43
N LEU A 18 8.69 -1.86 -8.38
CA LEU A 18 7.66 -2.88 -8.21
C LEU A 18 6.34 -2.21 -7.88
N ASP A 19 5.29 -2.76 -8.48
CA ASP A 19 3.91 -2.35 -8.26
C ASP A 19 3.24 -3.31 -7.28
N TYR A 20 2.56 -2.73 -6.29
CA TYR A 20 1.82 -3.45 -5.28
C TYR A 20 0.37 -3.01 -5.32
N THR A 21 -0.53 -3.98 -5.48
CA THR A 21 -1.97 -3.74 -5.57
C THR A 21 -2.64 -4.16 -4.28
N PHE A 22 -3.46 -3.28 -3.73
CA PHE A 22 -4.35 -3.53 -2.59
C PHE A 22 -5.74 -3.85 -3.13
N PRO A 23 -6.16 -5.14 -3.11
CA PRO A 23 -7.47 -5.52 -3.63
C PRO A 23 -8.57 -5.23 -2.60
N TRP A 24 -9.50 -4.36 -2.94
CA TRP A 24 -10.64 -3.99 -2.08
C TRP A 24 -11.96 -4.59 -2.55
N GLY A 25 -12.04 -5.08 -3.79
CA GLY A 25 -13.27 -5.63 -4.38
C GLY A 25 -13.99 -6.65 -3.50
N GLY A 26 -13.26 -7.60 -2.90
CA GLY A 26 -13.85 -8.60 -2.00
C GLY A 26 -14.44 -8.04 -0.71
N PHE A 27 -14.09 -6.80 -0.34
CA PHE A 27 -14.61 -6.11 0.84
C PHE A 27 -15.68 -5.07 0.49
N LEU A 28 -15.51 -4.34 -0.61
CA LEU A 28 -16.40 -3.26 -1.01
C LEU A 28 -17.60 -3.74 -1.83
N ALA A 29 -17.44 -4.73 -2.71
CA ALA A 29 -18.54 -5.22 -3.53
C ALA A 29 -19.72 -5.78 -2.71
N PRO A 30 -19.51 -6.53 -1.60
CA PRO A 30 -20.62 -7.01 -0.76
C PRO A 30 -21.44 -5.91 -0.06
N ILE A 31 -20.91 -4.69 0.01
CA ILE A 31 -21.56 -3.54 0.66
C ILE A 31 -21.98 -2.45 -0.33
N ASP A 32 -21.93 -2.75 -1.64
CA ASP A 32 -22.28 -1.84 -2.74
C ASP A 32 -21.62 -0.45 -2.61
N ASP A 33 -20.31 -0.46 -2.37
CA ASP A 33 -19.48 0.74 -2.21
C ASP A 33 -18.25 0.65 -3.13
N HIS A 34 -17.61 1.79 -3.39
CA HIS A 34 -16.42 1.86 -4.24
C HIS A 34 -15.47 2.97 -3.78
N ILE A 35 -14.21 2.86 -4.17
CA ILE A 35 -13.16 3.82 -3.86
C ILE A 35 -13.40 5.10 -4.68
N VAL A 36 -13.36 6.26 -4.01
CA VAL A 36 -13.39 7.59 -4.65
C VAL A 36 -12.10 8.37 -4.44
N ASP A 37 -11.28 7.96 -3.47
CA ASP A 37 -9.94 8.51 -3.24
C ASP A 37 -9.04 7.46 -2.59
N ALA A 38 -7.74 7.54 -2.86
CA ALA A 38 -6.72 6.66 -2.29
C ALA A 38 -5.39 7.38 -2.05
N GLU A 39 -4.91 7.31 -0.81
CA GLU A 39 -3.63 7.85 -0.37
C GLU A 39 -2.65 6.73 -0.04
N MET A 40 -1.40 6.88 -0.49
CA MET A 40 -0.31 5.94 -0.25
C MET A 40 0.71 6.55 0.71
N LEU A 41 0.95 5.87 1.83
CA LEU A 41 1.83 6.33 2.90
C LEU A 41 2.98 5.34 3.11
N ILE A 42 4.21 5.85 3.17
CA ILE A 42 5.41 5.09 3.53
C ILE A 42 5.82 5.45 4.94
N GLU A 43 6.01 4.44 5.78
CA GLU A 43 6.47 4.58 7.17
C GLU A 43 7.75 3.76 7.38
N GLY A 44 8.77 4.37 8.00
CA GLY A 44 9.96 3.65 8.48
C GLY A 44 11.16 3.59 7.51
N ASP A 45 11.09 4.18 6.32
CA ASP A 45 12.25 4.34 5.43
C ASP A 45 12.11 5.56 4.50
N PRO A 46 12.89 6.64 4.70
CA PRO A 46 12.82 7.83 3.86
C PRO A 46 13.43 7.62 2.46
N GLN A 47 14.19 6.55 2.23
CA GLN A 47 14.76 6.24 0.92
C GLN A 47 13.83 5.43 0.03
N LEU A 48 12.72 4.93 0.57
CA LEU A 48 11.67 4.29 -0.21
C LEU A 48 10.71 5.36 -0.74
N GLN A 49 10.50 5.37 -2.05
CA GLN A 49 9.78 6.43 -2.75
C GLN A 49 8.60 5.83 -3.52
N VAL A 50 7.44 6.51 -3.45
CA VAL A 50 6.30 6.24 -4.32
C VAL A 50 6.54 6.94 -5.66
N TRP A 51 6.51 6.19 -6.75
CA TRP A 51 6.60 6.74 -8.12
C TRP A 51 5.27 6.63 -8.87
N LEU A 52 4.36 5.77 -8.41
CA LEU A 52 3.03 5.59 -8.96
C LEU A 52 2.03 5.47 -7.80
N SER A 53 0.93 6.19 -7.90
CA SER A 53 -0.23 6.03 -7.02
C SER A 53 -1.47 6.18 -7.88
N GLN A 54 -2.24 5.11 -8.01
CA GLN A 54 -3.47 5.09 -8.80
C GLN A 54 -4.49 4.17 -8.14
N PHE A 55 -5.76 4.38 -8.44
CA PHE A 55 -6.84 3.52 -7.98
C PHE A 55 -7.92 3.36 -9.04
N SER A 56 -8.66 2.28 -8.93
CA SER A 56 -9.92 2.01 -9.60
C SER A 56 -11.04 1.97 -8.55
N GLU A 57 -12.26 1.62 -8.96
CA GLU A 57 -13.39 1.44 -8.03
C GLU A 57 -13.09 0.41 -6.92
N PHE A 58 -12.23 -0.58 -7.19
CA PHE A 58 -12.04 -1.75 -6.32
C PHE A 58 -10.59 -2.09 -6.00
N ASP A 59 -9.63 -1.41 -6.62
CA ASP A 59 -8.21 -1.66 -6.41
C ASP A 59 -7.45 -0.36 -6.23
N ALA A 60 -6.39 -0.40 -5.43
CA ALA A 60 -5.44 0.71 -5.32
C ALA A 60 -4.04 0.18 -5.53
N THR A 61 -3.28 0.77 -6.45
CA THR A 61 -1.94 0.33 -6.82
C THR A 61 -0.92 1.40 -6.47
N VAL A 62 0.14 0.99 -5.79
CA VAL A 62 1.31 1.80 -5.48
C VAL A 62 2.54 1.23 -6.16
N GLY A 63 3.24 2.04 -6.93
CA GLY A 63 4.57 1.73 -7.44
C GLY A 63 5.61 2.31 -6.50
N ILE A 64 6.51 1.46 -5.99
CA ILE A 64 7.60 1.88 -5.10
C ILE A 64 8.99 1.59 -5.70
N SER A 65 9.94 2.45 -5.36
CA SER A 65 11.34 2.36 -5.79
C SER A 65 12.29 2.79 -4.68
N GLY A 66 13.56 2.37 -4.77
CA GLY A 66 14.55 2.66 -3.72
C GLY A 66 14.33 1.82 -2.46
N GLY A 67 14.76 2.38 -1.32
CA GLY A 67 14.77 1.76 -0.01
C GLY A 67 16.18 1.47 0.51
N THR A 68 16.32 1.51 1.83
CA THR A 68 17.55 1.24 2.56
C THR A 68 17.69 -0.27 2.77
N LEU A 69 18.80 -0.87 2.32
CA LEU A 69 19.04 -2.31 2.50
C LEU A 69 18.95 -2.72 3.97
N GLY A 70 18.16 -3.75 4.27
CA GLY A 70 17.90 -4.25 5.62
C GLY A 70 16.69 -3.59 6.32
N ALA A 71 16.15 -2.49 5.78
CA ALA A 71 14.95 -1.86 6.30
C ALA A 71 13.70 -2.70 6.05
N LYS A 72 12.68 -2.49 6.88
CA LYS A 72 11.37 -3.14 6.77
C LYS A 72 10.23 -2.12 6.82
N PRO A 73 10.20 -1.13 5.91
CA PRO A 73 9.16 -0.12 5.89
C PRO A 73 7.76 -0.73 5.73
N ALA A 74 6.78 0.01 6.24
CA ALA A 74 5.38 -0.24 5.99
C ALA A 74 4.91 0.64 4.83
N VAL A 75 4.19 0.05 3.89
CA VAL A 75 3.46 0.79 2.85
C VAL A 75 1.99 0.63 3.15
N SER A 76 1.30 1.75 3.35
CA SER A 76 -0.10 1.79 3.68
C SER A 76 -0.92 2.42 2.58
N CYS A 77 -2.04 1.81 2.26
CA CYS A 77 -3.09 2.37 1.41
C CYS A 77 -4.26 2.79 2.31
N VAL A 78 -4.61 4.07 2.25
CA VAL A 78 -5.80 4.64 2.90
C VAL A 78 -6.78 4.97 1.79
N ILE A 79 -7.96 4.36 1.80
CA ILE A 79 -9.02 4.67 0.83
C ILE A 79 -10.14 5.46 1.50
N THR A 80 -10.77 6.33 0.72
CA THR A 80 -12.07 6.92 1.03
C THR A 80 -13.09 6.36 0.04
N THR A 81 -14.25 5.93 0.54
CA THR A 81 -15.30 5.35 -0.30
C THR A 81 -16.40 6.35 -0.63
N SER A 82 -17.23 6.00 -1.61
CA SER A 82 -18.38 6.81 -2.05
C SER A 82 -19.37 7.09 -0.91
N ALA A 83 -19.49 6.17 0.06
CA ALA A 83 -20.29 6.34 1.27
C ALA A 83 -19.58 7.17 2.38
N GLY A 84 -18.40 7.73 2.10
CA GLY A 84 -17.62 8.54 3.05
C GLY A 84 -16.87 7.73 4.11
N ARG A 85 -16.69 6.42 3.92
CA ARG A 85 -15.96 5.56 4.87
C ARG A 85 -14.47 5.62 4.57
N VAL A 86 -13.65 5.51 5.62
CA VAL A 86 -12.18 5.49 5.49
C VAL A 86 -11.65 4.14 5.96
N PHE A 87 -10.85 3.50 5.12
CA PHE A 87 -10.21 2.22 5.44
C PHE A 87 -8.70 2.29 5.22
N LYS A 88 -7.92 1.64 6.08
CA LYS A 88 -6.45 1.52 5.95
C LYS A 88 -6.05 0.06 5.82
N ARG A 89 -5.17 -0.23 4.88
CA ARG A 89 -4.48 -1.52 4.75
C ARG A 89 -2.99 -1.29 4.64
N SER A 90 -2.19 -2.18 5.20
CA SER A 90 -0.74 -2.04 5.19
C SER A 90 -0.06 -3.35 4.81
N ILE A 91 1.01 -3.23 4.04
CA ILE A 91 1.96 -4.30 3.75
C ILE A 91 3.33 -3.93 4.33
N GLN A 92 4.10 -4.93 4.72
CA GLN A 92 5.49 -4.74 5.13
C GLN A 92 6.40 -5.13 3.98
N VAL A 93 7.32 -4.24 3.60
CA VAL A 93 8.28 -4.49 2.52
C VAL A 93 9.66 -4.67 3.14
N ALA A 94 10.23 -5.87 3.05
CA ALA A 94 11.61 -6.13 3.43
C ALA A 94 12.54 -5.75 2.27
N ILE A 95 13.37 -4.74 2.49
CA ILE A 95 14.38 -4.31 1.52
C ILE A 95 15.60 -5.22 1.68
N ILE A 96 15.84 -6.08 0.70
CA ILE A 96 16.91 -7.08 0.71
C ILE A 96 17.63 -7.08 -0.63
N LYS A 97 18.84 -7.62 -0.68
CA LYS A 97 19.52 -7.88 -1.94
C LYS A 97 18.99 -9.18 -2.52
N ARG A 98 18.48 -9.16 -3.75
CA ARG A 98 17.91 -10.35 -4.41
C ARG A 98 18.66 -10.77 -5.66
#